data_AF-A0A3A5R537-F1
#
_entry.id   AF-A0A3A5R537-F1
#
_cell.length_a   1.000
_cell.length_b   1.000
_cell.length_c   1.000
_cell.angle_alpha   90.00
_cell.angle_beta   90.00
_cell.angle_gamma   90.00
#
_symmetry.space_group_name_H-M   'P 1'
#
loop_
_entity.id
_entity.type
_entity.pdbx_description
1 polymer ?
#
loop_
_entity_poly.entity_id
_entity_poly.type
_entity_poly.pdbx_seq_one_letter_code
_entity_poly.pdbx_strand_id
1 'polypeptide(L)' 'MGTRFAKLKKKRIDGLANHAKCPINTGRLEGYSNKIKGAKRNAYGYKNDRYFFTLIRYLSPTYNLASPKNT' A
#
# COMPACT_ATOMS: atom_id res chain seq x y z
N MET A 1 -14.28 27.25 -18.26
CA MET A 1 -13.77 25.91 -18.62
C MET A 1 -12.72 25.44 -17.60
N GLY A 2 -13.12 24.77 -16.52
CA GLY A 2 -12.14 24.21 -15.57
C GLY A 2 -11.60 22.87 -16.08
N THR A 3 -10.28 22.69 -16.07
CA THR A 3 -9.61 21.45 -16.48
C THR A 3 -10.16 20.23 -15.72
N ARG A 4 -10.14 19.04 -16.35
CA ARG A 4 -10.63 17.78 -15.74
C ARG A 4 -10.02 17.54 -14.35
N PHE A 5 -8.75 17.91 -14.18
CA PHE A 5 -8.04 17.84 -12.91
C PHE A 5 -8.65 18.72 -11.82
N ALA A 6 -8.94 19.99 -12.11
CA ALA A 6 -9.55 20.91 -11.15
C ALA A 6 -10.92 20.39 -10.67
N LYS A 7 -11.72 19.82 -11.58
CA LYS A 7 -13.01 19.20 -11.24
C LYS A 7 -12.84 18.00 -10.29
N LEU A 8 -11.82 17.17 -10.50
CA LEU A 8 -11.53 16.00 -9.65
C LEU A 8 -11.01 16.39 -8.26
N LYS A 9 -10.29 17.51 -8.14
CA LYS A 9 -9.82 18.03 -6.86
C LYS A 9 -10.94 18.69 -6.06
N LYS A 10 -11.80 19.47 -6.73
CA LYS A 10 -12.97 20.08 -6.09
C LYS A 10 -13.88 19.04 -5.42
N LYS A 11 -14.09 17.88 -6.05
CA LYS A 11 -14.89 16.77 -5.48
C LYS A 11 -14.27 16.11 -4.24
N ARG A 12 -12.97 16.32 -3.95
CA ARG A 12 -12.22 15.62 -2.89
C ARG A 12 -11.62 16.57 -1.87
N ILE A 13 -12.13 17.80 -1.82
CA ILE A 13 -11.49 18.89 -1.07
C ILE A 13 -11.52 18.65 0.44
N ASP A 14 -12.60 18.08 0.97
CA ASP A 14 -12.73 17.76 2.39
C ASP A 14 -11.72 16.71 2.84
N GLY A 15 -11.50 15.68 2.01
CA GLY A 15 -10.46 14.67 2.26
C GLY A 15 -9.05 15.27 2.24
N LEU A 16 -8.80 16.24 1.35
CA LEU A 16 -7.53 16.95 1.31
C LEU A 16 -7.33 17.82 2.55
N ALA A 17 -8.36 18.56 2.97
CA ALA A 17 -8.34 19.38 4.17
C ALA A 17 -8.15 18.53 5.44
N ASN A 18 -8.80 17.37 5.52
CA ASN A 18 -8.62 16.45 6.64
C ASN A 18 -7.21 15.86 6.68
N HIS A 19 -6.59 15.55 5.54
CA HIS A 19 -5.20 15.11 5.49
C HIS A 19 -4.21 16.21 5.89
N ALA A 20 -4.52 17.48 5.60
CA ALA A 20 -3.72 18.62 6.07
C ALA A 20 -3.86 18.85 7.58
N LYS A 21 -5.07 18.63 8.14
CA LYS A 21 -5.33 18.73 9.58
C LYS A 21 -4.76 17.56 10.38
N CYS A 22 -4.90 16.34 9.85
CA CYS A 22 -4.41 15.12 10.44
C CYS A 22 -3.38 14.49 9.48
N PRO A 23 -2.07 14.61 9.77
CA PRO A 23 -1.01 14.12 8.89
C PRO A 23 -0.95 12.58 8.89
N ILE A 24 -1.90 11.95 8.21
CA ILE A 24 -1.96 10.50 8.03
C ILE A 24 -1.16 10.15 6.76
N ASN A 25 0.08 9.69 6.94
CA ASN A 25 0.93 9.29 5.81
C ASN A 25 0.52 7.92 5.26
N THR A 26 0.23 7.83 3.96
CA THR A 26 -0.06 6.56 3.25
C THR A 26 1.19 5.89 2.67
N GLY A 27 2.37 6.53 2.70
CA GLY A 27 3.58 6.07 2.04
C GLY A 27 4.02 4.65 2.46
N ARG A 28 3.83 4.29 3.74
CA ARG A 28 4.11 2.92 4.22
C ARG A 28 3.16 1.88 3.59
N LEU A 29 1.87 2.22 3.45
CA LEU A 29 0.86 1.36 2.83
C LEU A 29 1.05 1.27 1.31
N GLU A 30 1.42 2.38 0.67
CA GLU A 30 1.74 2.42 -0.76
C GLU A 30 2.98 1.59 -1.07
N GLY A 31 4.05 1.72 -0.27
CA GLY A 31 5.26 0.92 -0.40
C GLY A 31 4.98 -0.58 -0.27
N TYR A 32 4.13 -0.96 0.69
CA TYR A 32 3.67 -2.35 0.84
C TYR A 32 2.86 -2.83 -0.37
N SER A 33 1.92 -2.01 -0.85
CA SER A 33 1.12 -2.32 -2.04
C SER A 33 2.01 -2.49 -3.28
N ASN A 34 3.08 -1.71 -3.40
CA ASN A 34 4.04 -1.85 -4.51
C ASN A 34 4.85 -3.15 -4.42
N LYS A 35 5.27 -3.56 -3.21
CA LYS A 35 5.94 -4.86 -2.99
C LYS A 35 5.04 -6.03 -3.38
N ILE A 36 3.76 -6.01 -2.97
CA ILE A 36 2.79 -7.05 -3.35
C ILE A 36 2.62 -7.08 -4.88
N LYS A 37 2.49 -5.90 -5.52
CA LYS A 37 2.34 -5.82 -6.97
C LYS A 37 3.57 -6.37 -7.71
N GLY A 38 4.77 -6.15 -7.19
CA GLY A 38 6.01 -6.77 -7.68
C GLY A 38 6.01 -8.28 -7.51
N ALA A 39 5.71 -8.78 -6.31
CA ALA A 39 5.61 -10.21 -6.04
C ALA A 39 4.59 -10.90 -6.96
N LYS A 40 3.44 -10.26 -7.20
CA LYS A 40 2.41 -10.76 -8.11
C LYS A 40 2.89 -10.87 -9.56
N ARG A 41 3.69 -9.91 -10.05
CA ARG A 41 4.27 -9.97 -11.41
C ARG A 41 5.24 -11.14 -11.55
N ASN A 42 6.08 -11.38 -10.56
CA ASN A 42 7.03 -12.49 -10.56
C ASN A 42 6.35 -13.85 -10.33
N ALA A 43 5.19 -13.85 -9.68
CA ALA A 43 4.41 -15.06 -9.38
C ALA A 43 3.45 -15.47 -10.52
N TYR A 44 3.42 -14.77 -11.66
CA TYR A 44 2.58 -15.17 -12.79
C TYR A 44 2.92 -16.60 -13.23
N GLY A 45 2.00 -17.54 -12.99
CA GLY A 45 2.16 -18.98 -13.27
C GLY A 45 2.24 -19.89 -12.02
N TYR A 46 2.43 -19.34 -10.82
CA TYR A 46 2.39 -20.13 -9.58
C TYR A 46 0.95 -20.46 -9.20
N LYS A 47 0.61 -21.76 -9.13
CA LYS A 47 -0.72 -22.26 -8.70
C LYS A 47 -0.93 -22.27 -7.18
N ASN A 48 0.08 -21.90 -6.39
CA ASN A 48 0.05 -22.02 -4.94
C ASN A 48 -0.29 -20.68 -4.26
N ASP A 49 -1.57 -20.37 -4.20
CA ASP A 49 -2.09 -19.17 -3.53
C ASP A 49 -1.71 -19.13 -2.04
N ARG A 50 -1.62 -20.29 -1.40
CA ARG A 50 -1.28 -20.39 0.03
C ARG A 50 0.15 -19.92 0.32
N TYR A 51 1.07 -20.23 -0.58
CA TYR A 51 2.44 -19.70 -0.53
C TYR A 51 2.45 -18.18 -0.78
N PHE A 52 1.65 -17.70 -1.73
CA PHE A 52 1.55 -16.27 -2.02
C PHE A 52 1.02 -15.45 -0.83
N PHE A 53 -0.01 -15.92 -0.13
CA PHE A 53 -0.50 -15.24 1.09
C PHE A 53 0.51 -15.27 2.24
N THR A 54 1.27 -16.36 2.37
CA THR A 54 2.37 -16.45 3.33
C THR A 54 3.45 -15.41 3.01
N LEU A 55 3.82 -15.27 1.74
CA LEU A 55 4.76 -14.26 1.27
C LEU A 55 4.26 -12.83 1.52
N ILE A 56 2.98 -12.56 1.26
CA ILE A 56 2.34 -11.26 1.59
C ILE A 56 2.49 -10.97 3.08
N ARG A 57 2.22 -11.95 3.94
CA ARG A 57 2.33 -11.78 5.40
C ARG A 57 3.77 -11.53 5.85
N TYR A 58 4.74 -12.22 5.26
CA TYR A 58 6.17 -11.98 5.50
C TYR A 58 6.61 -10.58 5.08
N LEU A 59 6.10 -10.09 3.93
CA LEU A 59 6.39 -8.76 3.42
C LEU A 59 5.67 -7.63 4.17
N SER A 60 4.75 -7.97 5.08
CA SER A 60 3.98 -7.00 5.86
C SER A 60 4.90 -6.15 6.73
N PRO A 61 4.65 -4.83 6.85
CA PRO A 61 5.39 -3.95 7.76
C PRO A 61 5.35 -4.43 9.22
N THR A 62 4.28 -5.12 9.62
CA THR A 62 4.10 -5.62 10.99
C THR A 62 4.87 -6.90 11.29
N TYR A 63 5.21 -7.69 10.27
CA TYR A 63 5.95 -8.95 10.45
C TYR A 63 7.38 -8.70 10.97
N ASN A 64 8.03 -7.64 10.49
CA ASN A 64 9.38 -7.24 10.94
C ASN A 64 9.44 -6.77 12.40
N LEU A 65 8.30 -6.36 12.99
CA LEU A 65 8.23 -5.95 14.40
C LEU A 65 8.03 -7.14 15.35
N ALA A 66 7.41 -8.21 14.87
CA ALA A 66 7.10 -9.41 15.65
C ALA A 66 8.13 -10.54 15.49
N SER A 67 8.98 -10.48 14.46
CA SER A 67 10.09 -11.43 14.31
C SER A 67 11.14 -11.12 15.38
N PRO A 68 11.53 -12.07 16.24
CA PRO A 68 12.67 -11.88 17.13
C PRO A 68 13.87 -11.56 16.24
N LYS A 69 14.54 -10.43 16.53
CA LYS A 69 15.83 -10.13 15.92
C LYS A 69 16.77 -11.20 16.44
N ASN A 70 17.15 -12.16 15.60
CA ASN A 70 18.23 -13.08 15.94
C ASN A 70 19.44 -12.22 16.27
N THR A 71 19.82 -12.26 17.55
CA THR A 71 21.04 -11.65 18.09
C THR A 71 22.22 -12.54 17.71
#